data_AF-A0A1G4XDT7-F1
#
_entry.id   AF-A0A1G4XDT7-F1
#
_cell.length_a   1.000
_cell.length_b   1.000
_cell.length_c   1.000
_cell.angle_alpha   90.00
_cell.angle_beta   90.00
_cell.angle_gamma   90.00
#
_symmetry.space_group_name_H-M   'P 1'
#
loop_
_entity.id
_entity.type
_entity.pdbx_description
1 polymer ?
#
loop_
_entity_poly.entity_id
_entity_poly.type
_entity_poly.pdbx_seq_one_letter_code
_entity_poly.pdbx_strand_id
1 'polypeptide(L)'
;MKQFKLATLAAAALAMGLGLAGNAQAAAYAYSQNSLLDGFFISNNTANVFGAPVNTSADSATLSGSPSAGFSAVGTGLQDADTANLGTATGTNVWTPLGQGIGTYSRGDAAITQEQFGIGAGEGIQSANVAEANIDLNGTAEARGNNSSGTFFNVDFIVSAAGTATFEFTFDPILSVALSADILPGSLAQAILTASLTITNNLTGETVVSWAPNGNGSIGGTIGGTVESDPYSLNKTLSQFLAGSNQIDDPLGVFRMTTGILPVGTYNVTAEQSERVSLVSRVALIPEPATLALLGVGLAGMGFVSRRRKQV
;
A
#
# COMPACT_ATOMS: atom_id res chain seq x y z
N MET A 1 -69.06 -13.31 -23.20
CA MET A 1 -68.05 -14.21 -22.58
C MET A 1 -66.69 -13.95 -23.22
N LYS A 2 -65.71 -13.59 -22.38
CA LYS A 2 -64.24 -13.75 -22.52
C LYS A 2 -63.55 -13.08 -23.73
N GLN A 3 -63.24 -11.79 -23.55
CA GLN A 3 -62.12 -11.13 -24.23
C GLN A 3 -60.79 -11.74 -23.73
N PHE A 4 -60.00 -12.25 -24.66
CA PHE A 4 -58.72 -12.89 -24.41
C PHE A 4 -57.63 -11.84 -24.15
N LYS A 5 -57.20 -11.76 -22.89
CA LYS A 5 -55.84 -11.53 -22.38
C LYS A 5 -54.78 -11.00 -23.37
N LEU A 6 -54.80 -9.70 -23.67
CA LEU A 6 -53.63 -8.99 -24.23
C LEU A 6 -52.85 -8.18 -23.18
N ALA A 7 -53.44 -7.93 -22.01
CA ALA A 7 -52.85 -7.08 -20.96
C ALA A 7 -51.79 -7.78 -20.09
N THR A 8 -51.69 -9.11 -20.14
CA THR A 8 -50.76 -9.88 -19.30
C THR A 8 -49.37 -10.12 -19.91
N LEU A 9 -49.16 -9.83 -21.20
CA LEU A 9 -47.84 -10.01 -21.82
C LEU A 9 -46.93 -8.78 -21.66
N ALA A 10 -47.51 -7.58 -21.59
CA ALA A 10 -46.75 -6.32 -21.44
C ALA A 10 -46.20 -6.10 -20.02
N ALA A 11 -46.85 -6.67 -18.99
CA ALA A 11 -46.39 -6.58 -17.60
C ALA A 11 -45.23 -7.55 -17.28
N ALA A 12 -45.12 -8.67 -18.00
CA ALA A 12 -44.04 -9.64 -17.80
C ALA A 12 -42.70 -9.19 -18.42
N ALA A 13 -42.74 -8.35 -19.47
CA ALA A 13 -41.53 -7.83 -20.12
C ALA A 13 -40.88 -6.66 -19.36
N LEU A 14 -41.64 -5.94 -18.51
CA LEU A 14 -41.11 -4.85 -17.67
C LEU A 14 -40.48 -5.34 -16.36
N ALA A 15 -40.84 -6.54 -15.89
CA ALA A 15 -40.33 -7.10 -14.64
C ALA A 15 -38.98 -7.83 -14.77
N MET A 16 -38.52 -8.12 -15.99
CA MET A 16 -37.24 -8.82 -16.23
C MET A 16 -36.07 -7.91 -16.64
N GLY A 17 -36.28 -6.59 -16.70
CA GLY A 17 -35.27 -5.63 -17.20
C GLY A 17 -34.52 -4.83 -16.13
N LEU A 18 -34.85 -4.99 -14.84
CA LEU A 18 -34.32 -4.15 -13.75
C LEU A 18 -33.24 -4.82 -12.88
N GLY A 19 -32.73 -5.98 -13.29
CA GLY A 19 -31.85 -6.80 -12.46
C GLY A 19 -30.34 -6.61 -12.62
N LEU A 20 -29.87 -5.71 -13.49
CA LEU A 20 -28.43 -5.51 -13.72
C LEU A 20 -28.06 -4.03 -13.56
N ALA A 21 -28.28 -3.49 -12.36
CA ALA A 21 -27.47 -2.36 -11.92
C ALA A 21 -26.05 -2.91 -11.77
N GLY A 22 -25.18 -2.59 -12.74
CA GLY A 22 -23.78 -2.97 -12.73
C GLY A 22 -23.15 -2.55 -11.41
N ASN A 23 -22.47 -3.50 -10.76
CA ASN A 23 -21.71 -3.23 -9.56
C ASN A 23 -20.77 -2.05 -9.84
N ALA A 24 -20.81 -1.02 -8.99
CA ALA A 24 -19.73 -0.06 -8.88
C ALA A 24 -18.53 -0.83 -8.30
N GLN A 25 -17.81 -1.54 -9.18
CA GLN A 25 -16.67 -2.36 -8.82
C GLN A 25 -15.41 -1.64 -9.28
N ALA A 26 -14.44 -1.49 -8.38
CA ALA A 26 -13.12 -1.01 -8.75
C ALA A 26 -12.52 -1.90 -9.82
N ALA A 27 -12.02 -1.29 -10.90
CA ALA A 27 -11.37 -2.01 -11.97
C ALA A 27 -9.97 -2.52 -11.54
N ALA A 28 -9.28 -1.77 -10.69
CA ALA A 28 -8.03 -2.20 -10.06
C ALA A 28 -7.88 -1.59 -8.66
N TYR A 29 -7.35 -2.38 -7.73
CA TYR A 29 -7.08 -1.99 -6.35
C TYR A 29 -5.77 -2.59 -5.86
N ALA A 30 -4.99 -1.81 -5.13
CA ALA A 30 -3.80 -2.31 -4.44
C ALA A 30 -3.57 -1.54 -3.15
N TYR A 31 -3.12 -2.26 -2.14
CA TYR A 31 -2.84 -1.79 -0.79
C TYR A 31 -1.57 -2.45 -0.27
N SER A 32 -0.71 -1.66 0.35
CA SER A 32 0.47 -2.11 1.06
C SER A 32 0.60 -1.29 2.33
N GLN A 33 0.72 -1.95 3.47
CA GLN A 33 0.95 -1.29 4.75
C GLN A 33 1.93 -2.11 5.57
N ASN A 34 2.66 -1.41 6.42
CA ASN A 34 3.55 -2.00 7.41
C ASN A 34 3.64 -1.06 8.60
N SER A 35 3.64 -1.64 9.79
CA SER A 35 3.83 -0.90 11.04
C SER A 35 4.91 -1.58 11.85
N LEU A 36 5.92 -0.80 12.25
CA LEU A 36 6.92 -1.17 13.22
C LEU A 36 6.42 -0.71 14.59
N LEU A 37 6.10 -1.65 15.46
CA LEU A 37 5.44 -1.36 16.75
C LEU A 37 6.41 -1.29 17.93
N ASP A 38 7.46 -2.10 17.90
CA ASP A 38 8.41 -2.26 19.00
C ASP A 38 9.79 -2.56 18.43
N GLY A 39 10.53 -1.51 18.06
CA GLY A 39 11.92 -1.61 17.62
C GLY A 39 12.91 -1.30 18.74
N PHE A 40 13.90 -2.18 18.94
CA PHE A 40 14.96 -2.00 19.93
C PHE A 40 16.33 -2.30 19.36
N PHE A 41 17.27 -1.41 19.66
CA PHE A 41 18.69 -1.71 19.62
C PHE A 41 19.23 -1.94 21.03
N ILE A 42 19.79 -3.13 21.24
CA ILE A 42 20.38 -3.53 22.51
C ILE A 42 21.85 -3.82 22.27
N SER A 43 22.75 -3.12 22.97
CA SER A 43 24.16 -3.49 22.96
C SER A 43 24.54 -4.16 24.28
N ASN A 44 25.39 -5.18 24.20
CA ASN A 44 25.96 -5.83 25.39
C ASN A 44 27.05 -4.97 26.08
N ASN A 45 27.44 -3.86 25.47
CA ASN A 45 28.40 -2.91 26.03
C ASN A 45 27.68 -1.62 26.44
N THR A 46 27.49 -1.44 27.74
CA THR A 46 26.81 -0.27 28.34
C THR A 46 27.61 1.03 28.24
N ALA A 47 28.88 0.97 27.84
CA ALA A 47 29.72 2.13 27.57
C ALA A 47 29.60 2.65 26.13
N ASN A 48 28.69 2.08 25.32
CA ASN A 48 28.39 2.58 24.00
C ASN A 48 27.47 3.82 24.10
N VAL A 49 27.72 4.81 23.24
CA VAL A 49 26.98 6.08 23.23
C VAL A 49 26.28 6.21 21.89
N PHE A 50 24.98 6.50 21.90
CA PHE A 50 24.22 6.86 20.71
C PHE A 50 24.25 8.37 20.48
N GLY A 51 24.40 8.77 19.22
CA GLY A 51 24.11 10.11 18.75
C GLY A 51 22.61 10.42 18.73
N ALA A 52 22.27 11.66 18.36
CA ALA A 52 20.89 12.01 18.07
C ALA A 52 20.47 11.42 16.71
N PRO A 53 19.29 10.80 16.59
CA PRO A 53 18.79 10.30 15.32
C PRO A 53 18.51 11.43 14.32
N VAL A 54 18.71 11.14 13.03
CA VAL A 54 18.38 12.05 11.91
C VAL A 54 17.39 11.35 10.98
N ASN A 55 16.16 11.22 11.45
CA ASN A 55 15.10 10.49 10.75
C ASN A 55 14.25 11.40 9.85
N THR A 56 13.75 10.85 8.74
CA THR A 56 12.86 11.55 7.81
C THR A 56 11.87 10.58 7.20
N SER A 57 10.61 10.96 7.15
CA SER A 57 9.52 10.32 6.42
C SER A 57 9.16 11.15 5.19
N ALA A 58 8.72 10.48 4.13
CA ALA A 58 8.24 11.12 2.91
C ALA A 58 7.20 10.22 2.26
N ASP A 59 6.34 10.76 1.42
CA ASP A 59 5.39 9.96 0.66
C ASP A 59 5.13 10.60 -0.71
N SER A 60 4.43 9.87 -1.57
CA SER A 60 3.95 10.45 -2.81
C SER A 60 2.64 9.81 -3.25
N ALA A 61 1.94 10.47 -4.15
CA ALA A 61 0.79 9.89 -4.82
C ALA A 61 0.76 10.41 -6.24
N THR A 62 0.43 9.53 -7.19
CA THR A 62 0.16 9.94 -8.57
C THR A 62 -1.13 9.29 -9.05
N LEU A 63 -1.88 10.03 -9.87
CA LEU A 63 -3.15 9.58 -10.39
C LEU A 63 -3.30 9.98 -11.86
N SER A 64 -3.50 8.99 -12.72
CA SER A 64 -3.75 9.17 -14.16
C SER A 64 -5.02 8.44 -14.61
N GLY A 65 -5.74 9.00 -15.59
CA GLY A 65 -7.01 8.46 -16.08
C GLY A 65 -8.28 9.06 -15.46
N SER A 66 -8.16 9.98 -14.50
CA SER A 66 -9.25 10.90 -14.11
C SER A 66 -9.35 12.03 -15.16
N PRO A 67 -10.51 12.72 -15.35
CA PRO A 67 -10.57 13.99 -16.09
C PRO A 67 -9.56 15.05 -15.60
N SER A 68 -9.01 14.82 -14.41
CA SER A 68 -7.85 15.50 -13.82
C SER A 68 -6.59 14.63 -13.92
N ALA A 69 -6.18 14.13 -15.09
CA ALA A 69 -4.95 13.34 -15.21
C ALA A 69 -3.70 14.24 -15.12
N GLY A 70 -2.74 13.92 -14.25
CA GLY A 70 -1.45 14.63 -14.16
C GLY A 70 -1.12 15.28 -12.82
N PHE A 71 -1.70 14.81 -11.72
CA PHE A 71 -1.43 15.35 -10.39
C PHE A 71 -0.43 14.45 -9.66
N SER A 72 0.45 15.09 -8.91
CA SER A 72 1.35 14.45 -7.96
C SER A 72 1.26 15.22 -6.65
N ALA A 73 1.09 14.49 -5.55
CA ALA A 73 1.25 15.02 -4.19
C ALA A 73 2.50 14.39 -3.57
N VAL A 74 3.17 15.14 -2.70
CA VAL A 74 4.40 14.71 -2.00
C VAL A 74 4.37 15.32 -0.59
N GLY A 75 4.49 14.48 0.43
CA GLY A 75 4.81 14.83 1.81
C GLY A 75 6.32 14.81 2.02
N THR A 76 6.85 15.79 2.75
CA THR A 76 8.31 16.01 2.83
C THR A 76 8.90 15.87 4.22
N GLY A 77 9.92 15.01 4.35
CA GLY A 77 11.15 15.16 5.14
C GLY A 77 11.07 15.36 6.66
N LEU A 78 9.88 15.33 7.25
CA LEU A 78 9.64 15.41 8.69
C LEU A 78 9.54 14.00 9.27
N GLN A 79 9.56 13.86 10.60
CA GLN A 79 9.22 12.57 11.23
C GLN A 79 7.79 12.12 10.88
N ASP A 80 6.88 13.05 10.64
CA ASP A 80 5.52 12.80 10.19
C ASP A 80 5.32 13.56 8.88
N ALA A 81 5.26 12.85 7.76
CA ALA A 81 5.04 13.45 6.45
C ALA A 81 3.56 13.76 6.28
N ASP A 82 3.25 14.93 5.70
CA ASP A 82 1.88 15.22 5.29
C ASP A 82 1.42 14.20 4.24
N THR A 83 0.24 13.61 4.42
CA THR A 83 -0.28 12.58 3.52
C THR A 83 -0.42 13.06 2.08
N ALA A 84 0.27 12.39 1.16
CA ALA A 84 0.05 12.56 -0.26
C ALA A 84 -1.26 11.89 -0.70
N ASN A 85 -2.28 12.69 -1.02
CA ASN A 85 -3.59 12.20 -1.47
C ASN A 85 -4.01 12.82 -2.80
N LEU A 86 -4.60 12.01 -3.69
CA LEU A 86 -5.25 12.43 -4.93
C LEU A 86 -6.58 11.70 -5.11
N GLY A 87 -7.62 12.42 -5.53
CA GLY A 87 -8.97 11.88 -5.62
C GLY A 87 -9.68 11.98 -4.27
N THR A 88 -10.24 10.85 -3.78
CA THR A 88 -10.85 10.79 -2.46
C THR A 88 -9.78 11.00 -1.38
N ALA A 89 -9.92 12.08 -0.60
CA ALA A 89 -8.94 12.47 0.41
C ALA A 89 -9.12 11.70 1.73
N THR A 90 -8.00 11.38 2.39
CA THR A 90 -7.96 10.95 3.80
C THR A 90 -7.28 11.99 4.66
N GLY A 91 -7.47 11.89 5.97
CA GLY A 91 -6.62 12.61 6.92
C GLY A 91 -5.23 11.97 7.01
N THR A 92 -4.34 12.68 7.71
CA THR A 92 -2.99 12.23 8.07
C THR A 92 -3.02 11.21 9.20
N ASN A 93 -2.06 10.29 9.18
CA ASN A 93 -1.90 9.19 10.11
C ASN A 93 -3.10 8.23 10.09
N VAL A 94 -3.61 7.94 8.88
CA VAL A 94 -4.75 7.03 8.67
C VAL A 94 -4.28 5.75 7.97
N TRP A 95 -3.89 4.77 8.77
CA TRP A 95 -3.31 3.50 8.34
C TRP A 95 -4.33 2.46 7.88
N THR A 96 -5.63 2.67 8.14
CA THR A 96 -6.67 1.73 7.70
C THR A 96 -6.97 1.92 6.21
N PRO A 97 -7.24 0.85 5.45
CA PRO A 97 -7.56 0.95 4.03
C PRO A 97 -8.85 1.74 3.82
N LEU A 98 -8.83 2.60 2.81
CA LEU A 98 -10.02 3.25 2.26
C LEU A 98 -10.93 2.24 1.56
N GLY A 99 -10.34 1.28 0.85
CA GLY A 99 -11.02 0.20 0.15
C GLY A 99 -11.65 0.58 -1.19
N GLN A 100 -12.25 -0.43 -1.81
CA GLN A 100 -12.82 -0.33 -3.16
C GLN A 100 -14.20 0.36 -3.17
N GLY A 101 -14.55 0.97 -4.31
CA GLY A 101 -15.92 1.46 -4.58
C GLY A 101 -16.25 2.86 -4.05
N ILE A 102 -15.24 3.61 -3.60
CA ILE A 102 -15.39 5.00 -3.11
C ILE A 102 -14.86 6.06 -4.09
N GLY A 103 -14.58 5.68 -5.33
CA GLY A 103 -13.99 6.54 -6.35
C GLY A 103 -12.56 6.15 -6.72
N THR A 104 -12.05 6.74 -7.80
CA THR A 104 -10.64 6.65 -8.18
C THR A 104 -9.79 7.52 -7.26
N TYR A 105 -8.83 6.93 -6.57
CA TYR A 105 -7.92 7.64 -5.67
C TYR A 105 -6.53 7.01 -5.63
N SER A 106 -5.58 7.78 -5.11
CA SER A 106 -4.19 7.40 -4.91
C SER A 106 -3.69 8.09 -3.66
N ARG A 107 -3.16 7.32 -2.70
CA ARG A 107 -2.61 7.86 -1.47
C ARG A 107 -1.36 7.15 -0.96
N GLY A 108 -0.51 7.92 -0.31
CA GLY A 108 0.58 7.45 0.53
C GLY A 108 0.57 8.21 1.84
N ASP A 109 1.01 7.57 2.93
CA ASP A 109 1.19 8.22 4.23
C ASP A 109 2.39 7.63 4.97
N ALA A 110 3.03 8.44 5.80
CA ALA A 110 4.31 8.10 6.38
C ALA A 110 4.65 8.80 7.69
N ALA A 111 4.83 8.04 8.78
CA ALA A 111 5.21 8.61 10.07
C ALA A 111 6.13 7.73 10.92
N ILE A 112 7.04 8.39 11.63
CA ILE A 112 7.88 7.90 12.72
C ILE A 112 7.35 8.55 13.99
N THR A 113 6.69 7.78 14.84
CA THR A 113 6.01 8.29 16.04
C THR A 113 6.86 8.19 17.30
N GLN A 114 7.90 7.36 17.29
CA GLN A 114 8.79 7.17 18.42
C GLN A 114 10.20 6.85 17.95
N GLU A 115 11.19 7.38 18.67
CA GLU A 115 12.62 7.17 18.42
C GLU A 115 13.33 6.70 19.68
N GLN A 116 14.34 5.85 19.49
CA GLN A 116 15.24 5.46 20.56
C GLN A 116 16.38 6.48 20.70
N PHE A 117 16.58 7.06 21.89
CA PHE A 117 17.65 8.05 22.15
C PHE A 117 18.85 7.48 22.94
N GLY A 118 18.86 6.19 23.29
CA GLY A 118 19.84 5.59 24.20
C GLY A 118 19.89 4.06 24.16
N ILE A 119 21.00 3.45 24.60
CA ILE A 119 21.16 1.98 24.64
C ILE A 119 20.48 1.45 25.90
N GLY A 120 19.52 0.54 25.73
CA GLY A 120 18.75 -0.08 26.82
C GLY A 120 17.26 -0.18 26.48
N ALA A 121 16.51 -0.90 27.31
CA ALA A 121 15.05 -0.99 27.22
C ALA A 121 14.40 0.33 27.71
N GLY A 122 14.47 1.37 26.87
CA GLY A 122 13.71 2.63 27.00
C GLY A 122 12.65 2.75 25.90
N GLU A 123 12.16 3.96 25.60
CA GLU A 123 11.24 4.22 24.48
C GLU A 123 11.82 3.62 23.18
N GLY A 124 11.06 2.74 22.53
CA GLY A 124 11.49 2.02 21.33
C GLY A 124 11.39 2.87 20.07
N ILE A 125 11.62 2.24 18.93
CA ILE A 125 11.33 2.83 17.62
C ILE A 125 9.90 2.43 17.24
N GLN A 126 9.14 3.39 16.71
CA GLN A 126 7.82 3.14 16.13
C GLN A 126 7.66 3.90 14.81
N SER A 127 7.16 3.22 13.79
CA SER A 127 6.85 3.82 12.50
C SER A 127 5.68 3.12 11.83
N ALA A 128 4.98 3.83 10.95
CA ALA A 128 3.89 3.29 10.17
C ALA A 128 3.88 3.88 8.76
N ASN A 129 3.54 3.00 7.82
CA ASN A 129 3.65 3.26 6.40
C ASN A 129 2.43 2.69 5.68
N VAL A 130 1.84 3.45 4.75
CA VAL A 130 0.77 2.95 3.89
C VAL A 130 0.87 3.50 2.47
N ALA A 131 0.54 2.64 1.51
CA ALA A 131 0.36 2.96 0.11
C ALA A 131 -0.94 2.31 -0.38
N GLU A 132 -1.82 3.09 -1.00
CA GLU A 132 -3.12 2.58 -1.44
C GLU A 132 -3.63 3.31 -2.69
N ALA A 133 -4.04 2.54 -3.69
CA ALA A 133 -4.68 3.05 -4.89
C ALA A 133 -5.95 2.27 -5.23
N ASN A 134 -6.88 2.99 -5.85
CA ASN A 134 -8.09 2.42 -6.43
C ASN A 134 -8.40 3.13 -7.76
N ILE A 135 -8.78 2.36 -8.79
CA ILE A 135 -9.22 2.87 -10.09
C ILE A 135 -10.58 2.29 -10.42
N ASP A 136 -11.60 3.12 -10.55
CA ASP A 136 -12.96 2.66 -10.86
C ASP A 136 -13.23 2.52 -12.37
N LEU A 137 -12.59 3.32 -13.24
CA LEU A 137 -12.71 3.25 -14.71
C LEU A 137 -11.39 3.66 -15.39
N ASN A 138 -11.05 3.02 -16.51
CA ASN A 138 -9.83 3.16 -17.35
C ASN A 138 -8.80 4.21 -16.87
N GLY A 139 -7.68 3.74 -16.32
CA GLY A 139 -6.63 4.62 -15.83
C GLY A 139 -5.42 3.87 -15.32
N THR A 140 -4.35 4.62 -15.08
CA THR A 140 -3.16 4.17 -14.37
C THR A 140 -3.09 4.95 -13.07
N ALA A 141 -3.04 4.29 -11.93
CA ALA A 141 -2.89 4.96 -10.65
C ALA A 141 -1.67 4.34 -10.00
N GLU A 142 -0.59 5.10 -9.93
CA GLU A 142 0.54 4.72 -9.10
C GLU A 142 0.36 5.49 -7.79
N ALA A 143 -0.33 4.87 -6.83
CA ALA A 143 -0.16 5.28 -5.44
C ALA A 143 1.18 4.76 -4.98
N ARG A 144 2.19 5.55 -5.31
CA ARG A 144 3.48 5.37 -4.74
C ARG A 144 3.48 6.04 -3.39
N GLY A 145 2.82 5.42 -2.40
CA GLY A 145 3.40 5.51 -1.07
C GLY A 145 4.87 5.18 -1.29
N ASN A 146 5.72 6.18 -1.14
CA ASN A 146 7.14 5.97 -1.16
C ASN A 146 7.51 6.34 0.24
N ASN A 147 6.94 5.60 1.18
CA ASN A 147 7.39 5.77 2.52
C ASN A 147 8.79 5.18 2.52
N SER A 148 9.80 6.03 2.37
CA SER A 148 11.04 5.73 3.02
C SER A 148 10.75 5.95 4.51
N SER A 149 10.25 4.92 5.18
CA SER A 149 10.59 4.74 6.58
C SER A 149 11.78 3.79 6.59
N GLY A 150 12.81 4.18 5.84
CA GLY A 150 13.97 4.64 6.58
C GLY A 150 13.50 5.28 7.88
N THR A 151 13.54 4.54 8.98
CA THR A 151 14.38 5.17 9.97
C THR A 151 15.73 5.22 9.27
N PHE A 152 16.03 6.37 8.67
CA PHE A 152 17.40 6.82 8.67
C PHE A 152 17.74 7.04 10.15
N PHE A 153 17.77 5.93 10.91
CA PHE A 153 18.29 5.81 12.24
C PHE A 153 19.79 5.83 12.07
N ASN A 154 20.24 6.90 11.43
CA ASN A 154 21.60 7.31 11.31
C ASN A 154 21.95 7.79 12.70
N VAL A 155 22.16 6.80 13.55
CA VAL A 155 22.66 7.01 14.87
C VAL A 155 24.05 6.47 14.84
N ASP A 156 24.97 7.42 14.96
CA ASP A 156 26.33 7.10 15.27
C ASP A 156 26.35 6.46 16.65
N PHE A 157 26.80 5.22 16.72
CA PHE A 157 27.14 4.63 18.00
C PHE A 157 28.63 4.41 18.10
N ILE A 158 29.16 4.79 19.26
CA ILE A 158 30.57 4.58 19.58
C ILE A 158 30.68 3.23 20.28
N VAL A 159 31.37 2.29 19.66
CA VAL A 159 31.79 1.04 20.29
C VAL A 159 33.05 1.33 21.11
N SER A 160 32.92 1.39 22.43
CA SER A 160 34.04 1.72 23.33
C SER A 160 34.88 0.52 23.77
N ALA A 161 34.31 -0.69 23.62
CA ALA A 161 35.00 -1.97 23.74
C ALA A 161 34.34 -2.95 22.75
N ALA A 162 35.15 -3.84 22.16
CA ALA A 162 34.65 -4.78 21.17
C ALA A 162 33.51 -5.64 21.74
N GLY A 163 32.41 -5.74 21.00
CA GLY A 163 31.18 -6.36 21.51
C GLY A 163 30.16 -6.62 20.39
N THR A 164 28.96 -7.05 20.76
CA THR A 164 27.88 -7.33 19.82
C THR A 164 26.69 -6.43 20.10
N ALA A 165 25.84 -6.25 19.09
CA ALA A 165 24.56 -5.58 19.21
C ALA A 165 23.45 -6.51 18.73
N THR A 166 22.30 -6.43 19.36
CA THR A 166 21.07 -7.14 18.97
C THR A 166 20.05 -6.12 18.51
N PHE A 167 19.45 -6.41 17.37
CA PHE A 167 18.30 -5.71 16.83
C PHE A 167 17.08 -6.59 17.02
N GLU A 168 16.00 -6.00 17.51
CA GLU A 168 14.71 -6.65 17.64
C GLU A 168 13.64 -5.70 17.12
N PHE A 169 12.77 -6.17 16.23
CA PHE A 169 11.70 -5.38 15.64
C PHE A 169 10.42 -6.21 15.58
N THR A 170 9.29 -5.57 15.81
CA THR A 170 7.96 -6.19 15.62
C THR A 170 7.24 -5.53 14.46
N PHE A 171 6.85 -6.30 13.45
CA PHE A 171 6.15 -5.82 12.26
C PHE A 171 4.75 -6.43 12.09
N ASP A 172 3.86 -5.65 11.49
CA ASP A 172 2.49 -6.03 11.11
C ASP A 172 2.24 -5.65 9.63
N PRO A 173 2.67 -6.49 8.65
CA PRO A 173 2.58 -6.16 7.24
C PRO A 173 1.35 -6.76 6.55
N ILE A 174 0.70 -5.94 5.72
CA ILE A 174 -0.46 -6.33 4.91
C ILE A 174 -0.26 -5.88 3.47
N LEU A 175 -0.41 -6.80 2.51
CA LEU A 175 -0.46 -6.52 1.08
C LEU A 175 -1.76 -7.06 0.51
N SER A 176 -2.50 -6.26 -0.24
CA SER A 176 -3.73 -6.71 -0.91
C SER A 176 -3.79 -6.15 -2.33
N VAL A 177 -4.20 -6.97 -3.29
CA VAL A 177 -4.38 -6.58 -4.69
C VAL A 177 -5.68 -7.16 -5.22
N ALA A 178 -6.38 -6.42 -6.06
CA ALA A 178 -7.55 -6.91 -6.76
C ALA A 178 -7.67 -6.30 -8.16
N LEU A 179 -8.15 -7.10 -9.11
CA LEU A 179 -8.55 -6.69 -10.45
C LEU A 179 -9.97 -7.19 -10.71
N SER A 180 -10.80 -6.35 -11.34
CA SER A 180 -12.18 -6.73 -11.67
C SER A 180 -12.25 -7.80 -12.76
N ALA A 181 -13.42 -8.40 -12.93
CA ALA A 181 -13.67 -9.39 -13.98
C ALA A 181 -13.62 -8.79 -15.40
N ASP A 182 -13.88 -7.49 -15.53
CA ASP A 182 -14.04 -6.80 -16.82
C ASP A 182 -12.72 -6.20 -17.34
N ILE A 183 -11.59 -6.55 -16.70
CA ILE A 183 -10.27 -6.08 -17.10
C ILE A 183 -9.81 -6.72 -18.42
N LEU A 184 -9.20 -5.90 -19.26
CA LEU A 184 -8.53 -6.28 -20.49
C LEU A 184 -7.09 -6.74 -20.23
N PRO A 185 -6.51 -7.55 -21.13
CA PRO A 185 -5.09 -7.88 -21.10
C PRO A 185 -4.20 -6.64 -21.00
N GLY A 186 -3.17 -6.72 -20.16
CA GLY A 186 -2.25 -5.60 -19.87
C GLY A 186 -2.67 -4.74 -18.67
N SER A 187 -3.67 -5.18 -17.90
CA SER A 187 -3.94 -4.65 -16.56
C SER A 187 -2.99 -5.26 -15.52
N LEU A 188 -2.71 -4.51 -14.46
CA LEU A 188 -1.81 -4.87 -13.36
C LEU A 188 -2.36 -4.27 -12.07
N ALA A 189 -2.40 -5.06 -11.01
CA ALA A 189 -2.41 -4.56 -9.65
C ALA A 189 -1.21 -5.12 -8.91
N GLN A 190 -0.40 -4.25 -8.32
CA GLN A 190 0.82 -4.62 -7.62
C GLN A 190 0.94 -3.88 -6.29
N ALA A 191 1.32 -4.61 -5.25
CA ALA A 191 1.73 -4.11 -3.96
C ALA A 191 3.14 -4.62 -3.65
N ILE A 192 4.00 -3.78 -3.09
CA ILE A 192 5.39 -4.05 -2.80
C ILE A 192 5.68 -3.61 -1.37
N LEU A 193 6.33 -4.49 -0.61
CA LEU A 193 6.89 -4.22 0.70
C LEU A 193 8.39 -4.54 0.65
N THR A 194 9.22 -3.65 1.17
CA THR A 194 10.67 -3.82 1.30
C THR A 194 11.13 -3.37 2.67
N ALA A 195 12.04 -4.12 3.29
CA ALA A 195 12.69 -3.72 4.53
C ALA A 195 14.15 -4.22 4.60
N SER A 196 15.03 -3.38 5.13
CA SER A 196 16.45 -3.72 5.30
C SER A 196 17.10 -2.96 6.47
N LEU A 197 18.20 -3.50 6.97
CA LEU A 197 19.02 -2.95 8.03
C LEU A 197 20.49 -3.05 7.63
N THR A 198 21.26 -1.98 7.80
CA THR A 198 22.70 -1.99 7.59
C THR A 198 23.45 -1.34 8.73
N ILE A 199 24.69 -1.79 8.98
CA ILE A 199 25.66 -1.08 9.81
C ILE A 199 26.90 -0.80 8.99
N THR A 200 27.33 0.46 8.98
CA THR A 200 28.53 0.91 8.28
C THR A 200 29.55 1.43 9.29
N ASN A 201 30.83 1.12 9.10
CA ASN A 201 31.90 1.71 9.89
C ASN A 201 32.21 3.12 9.34
N ASN A 202 32.11 4.15 10.18
CA ASN A 202 32.26 5.54 9.73
C ASN A 202 33.69 5.91 9.33
N LEU A 203 34.68 5.18 9.82
CA LEU A 203 36.09 5.42 9.49
C LEU A 203 36.45 4.83 8.12
N THR A 204 35.99 3.61 7.82
CA THR A 204 36.35 2.90 6.59
C THR A 204 35.30 3.02 5.48
N GLY A 205 34.05 3.38 5.83
CA GLY A 205 32.89 3.36 4.93
C GLY A 205 32.40 1.95 4.60
N GLU A 206 32.91 0.92 5.26
CA GLU A 206 32.56 -0.48 4.99
C GLU A 206 31.26 -0.88 5.69
N THR A 207 30.33 -1.51 4.96
CA THR A 207 29.16 -2.17 5.54
C THR A 207 29.58 -3.43 6.26
N VAL A 208 29.57 -3.39 7.60
CA VAL A 208 29.95 -4.50 8.47
C VAL A 208 28.79 -5.44 8.77
N VAL A 209 27.55 -4.95 8.65
CA VAL A 209 26.33 -5.75 8.81
C VAL A 209 25.33 -5.34 7.73
N SER A 210 24.65 -6.30 7.13
CA SER A 210 23.52 -6.07 6.23
C SER A 210 22.50 -7.16 6.47
N TRP A 211 21.23 -6.80 6.62
CA TRP A 211 20.14 -7.74 6.82
C TRP A 211 18.89 -7.29 6.08
N ALA A 212 18.36 -8.16 5.23
CA ALA A 212 17.07 -8.02 4.59
C ALA A 212 16.22 -9.24 5.00
N PRO A 213 15.24 -9.07 5.90
CA PRO A 213 14.41 -10.18 6.37
C PRO A 213 13.75 -10.91 5.21
N ASN A 214 13.97 -12.22 5.13
CA ASN A 214 13.59 -13.05 3.99
C ASN A 214 12.78 -14.30 4.39
N GLY A 215 12.51 -14.49 5.67
CA GLY A 215 11.76 -15.60 6.21
C GLY A 215 12.52 -16.93 6.29
N ASN A 216 13.85 -16.93 6.11
CA ASN A 216 14.64 -18.16 6.00
C ASN A 216 15.88 -18.21 6.94
N GLY A 217 15.83 -17.47 8.05
CA GLY A 217 16.70 -17.68 9.21
C GLY A 217 18.21 -17.62 8.94
N SER A 218 18.68 -16.58 8.22
CA SER A 218 20.08 -16.26 7.83
C SER A 218 20.53 -16.70 6.42
N ILE A 219 19.85 -17.62 5.74
CA ILE A 219 20.31 -18.07 4.41
C ILE A 219 20.00 -17.01 3.36
N GLY A 220 21.04 -16.37 2.82
CA GLY A 220 20.95 -15.47 1.66
C GLY A 220 20.34 -14.09 1.94
N GLY A 221 20.22 -13.69 3.21
CA GLY A 221 19.62 -12.41 3.62
C GLY A 221 20.43 -11.60 4.64
N THR A 222 21.55 -12.14 5.15
CA THR A 222 22.33 -11.51 6.24
C THR A 222 23.84 -11.60 6.01
N ILE A 223 24.56 -10.52 6.33
CA ILE A 223 26.02 -10.41 6.39
C ILE A 223 26.39 -9.86 7.76
N GLY A 224 27.46 -10.37 8.37
CA GLY A 224 28.04 -9.78 9.57
C GLY A 224 27.23 -9.97 10.85
N GLY A 225 26.27 -10.91 10.86
CA GLY A 225 25.43 -11.22 12.02
C GLY A 225 24.80 -12.60 11.91
N THR A 226 24.09 -12.97 12.98
CA THR A 226 23.31 -14.20 13.13
C THR A 226 21.85 -13.81 13.31
N VAL A 227 20.95 -14.35 12.49
CA VAL A 227 19.51 -14.13 12.64
C VAL A 227 18.93 -15.16 13.60
N GLU A 228 18.31 -14.70 14.69
CA GLU A 228 17.62 -15.57 15.65
C GLU A 228 16.14 -15.76 15.32
N SER A 229 15.50 -14.74 14.73
CA SER A 229 14.09 -14.81 14.34
C SER A 229 13.85 -14.02 13.04
N ASP A 230 13.25 -14.69 12.07
CA ASP A 230 12.86 -14.13 10.77
C ASP A 230 11.67 -14.95 10.25
N PRO A 231 10.46 -14.69 10.80
CA PRO A 231 9.30 -15.57 10.63
C PRO A 231 8.76 -15.56 9.19
N TYR A 232 8.96 -14.46 8.45
CA TYR A 232 8.53 -14.30 7.07
C TYR A 232 9.29 -13.16 6.39
N SER A 233 9.30 -13.13 5.06
CA SER A 233 9.96 -12.06 4.31
C SER A 233 9.26 -10.71 4.51
N LEU A 234 10.04 -9.65 4.77
CA LEU A 234 9.60 -8.24 4.67
C LEU A 234 10.00 -7.62 3.32
N ASN A 235 10.37 -8.46 2.36
CA ASN A 235 10.73 -8.09 1.00
C ASN A 235 9.84 -8.87 0.04
N LYS A 236 8.61 -8.38 -0.13
CA LYS A 236 7.51 -9.06 -0.81
C LYS A 236 6.97 -8.21 -1.95
N THR A 237 6.59 -8.89 -3.03
CA THR A 237 5.84 -8.28 -4.13
C THR A 237 4.64 -9.16 -4.40
N LEU A 238 3.45 -8.58 -4.25
CA LEU A 238 2.19 -9.22 -4.59
C LEU A 238 1.70 -8.59 -5.90
N SER A 239 1.44 -9.41 -6.91
CA SER A 239 1.01 -8.93 -8.23
C SER A 239 -0.14 -9.77 -8.77
N GLN A 240 -1.08 -9.09 -9.40
CA GLN A 240 -2.24 -9.66 -10.04
C GLN A 240 -2.32 -9.12 -11.48
N PHE A 241 -2.44 -10.03 -12.45
CA PHE A 241 -2.50 -9.71 -13.88
C PHE A 241 -3.83 -10.12 -14.54
N LEU A 242 -4.61 -10.94 -13.83
CA LEU A 242 -5.91 -11.45 -14.26
C LEU A 242 -6.97 -11.03 -13.25
N ALA A 243 -8.24 -11.12 -13.63
CA ALA A 243 -9.35 -10.92 -12.70
C ALA A 243 -9.20 -11.78 -11.43
N GLY A 244 -9.52 -11.18 -10.28
CA GLY A 244 -9.41 -11.82 -8.98
C GLY A 244 -8.76 -10.93 -7.94
N SER A 245 -8.69 -11.44 -6.72
CA SER A 245 -8.07 -10.77 -5.59
C SER A 245 -7.06 -11.70 -4.92
N ASN A 246 -5.98 -11.13 -4.40
CA ASN A 246 -5.00 -11.84 -3.60
C ASN A 246 -4.57 -10.95 -2.43
N GLN A 247 -4.23 -11.57 -1.31
CA GLN A 247 -3.81 -10.87 -0.10
C GLN A 247 -2.73 -11.68 0.61
N ILE A 248 -1.74 -10.96 1.14
CA ILE A 248 -0.79 -11.44 2.13
C ILE A 248 -1.08 -10.64 3.39
N ASP A 249 -1.39 -11.36 4.46
CA ASP A 249 -1.66 -10.82 5.79
C ASP A 249 -0.81 -11.69 6.73
N ASP A 250 0.44 -11.27 6.92
CA ASP A 250 1.32 -12.01 7.81
C ASP A 250 0.99 -11.61 9.24
N PRO A 251 0.92 -12.58 10.18
CA PRO A 251 0.66 -12.23 11.56
C PRO A 251 1.78 -11.37 12.11
N LEU A 252 1.48 -10.63 13.18
CA LEU A 252 2.49 -9.92 13.97
C LEU A 252 3.73 -10.79 14.21
N GLY A 253 4.89 -10.34 13.73
CA GLY A 253 6.12 -11.11 13.72
C GLY A 253 7.26 -10.38 14.41
N VAL A 254 8.02 -11.11 15.23
CA VAL A 254 9.24 -10.60 15.86
C VAL A 254 10.44 -10.99 15.01
N PHE A 255 11.20 -9.99 14.62
CA PHE A 255 12.41 -10.08 13.82
C PHE A 255 13.60 -9.78 14.71
N ARG A 256 14.58 -10.70 14.76
CA ARG A 256 15.72 -10.57 15.65
C ARG A 256 17.01 -11.02 14.99
N MET A 257 18.04 -10.18 15.12
CA MET A 257 19.40 -10.47 14.66
C MET A 257 20.42 -9.92 15.66
N THR A 258 21.47 -10.69 15.95
CA THR A 258 22.67 -10.20 16.65
C THR A 258 23.84 -10.07 15.70
N THR A 259 24.55 -8.94 15.75
CA THR A 259 25.76 -8.71 14.98
C THR A 259 26.88 -9.67 15.38
N GLY A 260 27.85 -9.84 14.48
CA GLY A 260 29.19 -10.29 14.84
C GLY A 260 29.87 -9.28 15.78
N ILE A 261 31.08 -9.62 16.22
CA ILE A 261 31.86 -8.71 17.08
C ILE A 261 32.21 -7.46 16.28
N LEU A 262 31.71 -6.32 16.74
CA LEU A 262 32.07 -5.00 16.25
C LEU A 262 33.31 -4.52 17.01
N PRO A 263 34.43 -4.25 16.32
CA PRO A 263 35.60 -3.63 16.94
C PRO A 263 35.30 -2.23 17.49
N VAL A 264 36.20 -1.71 18.33
CA VAL A 264 36.13 -0.32 18.80
C VAL A 264 36.13 0.63 17.60
N GLY A 265 35.19 1.58 17.58
CA GLY A 265 35.01 2.50 16.47
C GLY A 265 33.66 3.21 16.50
N THR A 266 33.44 4.06 15.50
CA THR A 266 32.15 4.73 15.29
C THR A 266 31.45 4.05 14.12
N TYR A 267 30.19 3.72 14.32
CA TYR A 267 29.38 3.03 13.33
C TYR A 267 28.07 3.75 13.14
N ASN A 268 27.54 3.65 11.93
CA ASN A 268 26.25 4.14 11.57
C ASN A 268 25.28 2.97 11.35
N VAL A 269 24.14 3.02 12.03
CA VAL A 269 23.01 2.12 11.74
C VAL A 269 22.15 2.78 10.66
N THR A 270 21.50 2.00 9.81
CA THR A 270 20.46 2.50 8.89
C THR A 270 19.41 1.42 8.74
N ALA A 271 18.12 1.75 8.89
CA ALA A 271 17.02 0.79 8.82
C ALA A 271 15.91 1.31 7.89
N GLU A 272 15.83 0.74 6.69
CA GLU A 272 14.92 1.19 5.64
C GLU A 272 13.69 0.29 5.53
N GLN A 273 12.51 0.91 5.41
CA GLN A 273 11.22 0.28 5.08
C GLN A 273 10.57 1.07 3.94
N SER A 274 9.89 0.36 3.03
CA SER A 274 9.14 0.96 1.93
C SER A 274 7.98 0.11 1.42
N GLU A 275 6.84 0.77 1.22
CA GLU A 275 5.55 0.21 0.87
C GLU A 275 5.08 0.96 -0.35
N ARG A 276 4.83 0.26 -1.46
CA ARG A 276 4.49 0.88 -2.76
C ARG A 276 3.35 0.13 -3.40
N VAL A 277 2.49 0.82 -4.13
CA VAL A 277 1.53 0.17 -5.02
C VAL A 277 1.56 0.74 -6.43
N SER A 278 1.22 -0.09 -7.41
CA SER A 278 1.17 0.28 -8.82
C SER A 278 -0.02 -0.39 -9.49
N LEU A 279 -0.89 0.43 -10.09
CA LEU A 279 -2.07 -0.02 -10.81
C LEU A 279 -2.05 0.42 -12.26
N VAL A 280 -2.35 -0.53 -13.13
CA VAL A 280 -2.70 -0.30 -14.53
C VAL A 280 -4.06 -0.94 -14.75
N SER A 281 -5.08 -0.15 -15.03
CA SER A 281 -6.40 -0.66 -15.33
C SER A 281 -6.78 -0.37 -16.78
N ARG A 282 -7.10 -1.44 -17.50
CA ARG A 282 -7.71 -1.39 -18.82
C ARG A 282 -9.02 -2.16 -18.73
N VAL A 283 -10.12 -1.51 -19.05
CA VAL A 283 -11.48 -2.03 -18.96
C VAL A 283 -12.08 -1.95 -20.35
N ALA A 284 -12.79 -3.01 -20.74
CA ALA A 284 -13.59 -2.96 -21.95
C ALA A 284 -14.70 -1.92 -21.74
N LEU A 285 -14.87 -0.98 -22.68
CA LEU A 285 -16.08 -0.17 -22.73
C LEU A 285 -17.25 -1.14 -22.91
N ILE A 286 -17.97 -1.46 -21.83
CA ILE A 286 -19.22 -2.21 -21.93
C ILE A 286 -20.17 -1.30 -22.69
N PRO A 287 -20.64 -1.69 -23.89
CA PRO A 287 -21.59 -0.89 -24.64
C PRO A 287 -22.79 -0.61 -23.74
N GLU A 288 -23.21 0.65 -23.66
CA GLU A 288 -24.34 1.07 -22.84
C GLU A 288 -25.50 0.08 -23.00
N PRO A 289 -26.08 -0.43 -21.91
CA PRO A 289 -27.04 -1.50 -21.99
C PRO A 289 -28.18 -1.05 -22.89
N ALA A 290 -28.52 -1.86 -23.89
CA ALA A 290 -29.53 -1.59 -24.93
C ALA A 290 -30.87 -1.08 -24.37
N THR A 291 -31.11 -1.24 -23.08
CA THR A 291 -32.14 -0.55 -22.29
C THR A 291 -32.17 0.98 -22.43
N LEU A 292 -31.05 1.68 -22.60
CA LEU A 292 -31.04 3.13 -22.83
C LEU A 292 -31.55 3.47 -24.22
N ALA A 293 -31.13 2.71 -25.23
CA ALA A 293 -31.70 2.80 -26.57
C ALA A 293 -33.20 2.42 -26.56
N LEU A 294 -33.60 1.39 -25.81
CA LEU A 294 -34.99 0.96 -25.68
C LEU A 294 -35.86 1.99 -24.94
N LEU A 295 -35.32 2.63 -23.91
CA LEU A 295 -35.96 3.72 -23.17
C LEU A 295 -36.09 4.96 -24.06
N GLY A 296 -35.06 5.30 -24.83
CA GLY A 296 -35.09 6.39 -25.80
C GLY A 296 -36.12 6.16 -26.91
N VAL A 297 -36.18 4.94 -27.47
CA VAL A 297 -37.20 4.54 -28.44
C VAL A 297 -38.61 4.52 -27.80
N GLY A 298 -38.73 4.06 -26.55
CA GLY A 298 -39.98 4.06 -25.80
C GLY A 298 -40.53 5.46 -25.54
N LEU A 299 -39.68 6.39 -25.11
CA LEU A 299 -40.02 7.80 -24.91
C LEU A 299 -40.38 8.48 -26.24
N ALA A 300 -39.62 8.23 -27.31
CA ALA A 300 -39.95 8.72 -28.65
C ALA A 300 -41.31 8.19 -29.12
N GLY A 301 -41.59 6.89 -28.94
CA GLY A 301 -42.86 6.26 -29.26
C GLY A 301 -44.05 6.88 -28.51
N MET A 302 -43.90 7.12 -27.20
CA MET A 302 -44.94 7.79 -26.40
C MET A 302 -45.17 9.26 -26.83
N GLY A 303 -44.11 9.97 -27.24
CA GLY A 303 -44.22 11.31 -27.81
C GLY A 303 -45.01 11.36 -29.12
N PHE A 304 -44.82 10.38 -30.00
CA PHE A 304 -45.59 10.28 -31.26
C PHE A 304 -47.07 9.89 -31.04
N VAL A 305 -47.34 8.96 -30.11
CA VAL A 305 -48.72 8.53 -29.81
C VAL A 305 -49.52 9.63 -29.10
N SER A 306 -48.90 10.39 -28.19
CA SER A 306 -49.56 11.50 -27.50
C SER A 306 -49.93 12.67 -28.42
N ARG A 307 -49.13 12.95 -29.46
CA ARG A 307 -49.47 13.94 -30.50
C ARG A 307 -50.70 13.55 -31.32
N ARG A 308 -50.86 12.26 -31.64
CA ARG A 308 -52.04 11.77 -32.38
C ARG A 308 -53.35 11.89 -31.60
N ARG A 309 -53.32 11.88 -30.26
CA ARG A 309 -54.52 12.04 -29.43
C ARG A 309 -55.01 13.49 -29.29
N LYS A 310 -54.22 14.49 -29.70
CA LYS A 310 -54.63 15.90 -29.71
C LYS A 310 -55.17 16.40 -31.06
N GLN A 311 -55.14 15.55 -32.10
CA GLN A 311 -55.64 15.88 -33.44
C GLN A 311 -56.92 15.12 -33.82
N VAL A 312 -57.64 14.57 -32.83
CA VAL A 312 -58.99 14.01 -32.99
C VAL A 312 -59.92 14.67 -31.98
#